data_AF-A0A1S3JQ43-F1
#
_entry.id   AF-A0A1S3JQ43-F1
#
_cell.length_a   1.000
_cell.length_b   1.000
_cell.length_c   1.000
_cell.angle_alpha   90.00
_cell.angle_beta   90.00
_cell.angle_gamma   90.00
#
_symmetry.space_group_name_H-M   'P 1'
#
loop_
_entity.id
_entity.type
_entity.pdbx_description
1 polymer ?
#
loop_
_entity_poly.entity_id
_entity_poly.type
_entity_poly.pdbx_seq_one_letter_code
_entity_poly.pdbx_strand_id
1 'polypeptide(L)'
;MVFSVISGFVAIMLETVRKKDSENNHGYSTISIFAQGPQYSLIALAEVFTELTVMEYSYMEASDGIKCFSMGLHQAALGLSYLIAVGIEALVRKTRPDWHLSDLGDICGGDSQLESFLGILVLLSVVFSLIFPMVTRIPKKRPGYTRLR
;
A
#
# COMPACT_ATOMS: atom_id res chain seq x y z
N MET A 1 -7.95 -2.33 3.21
CA MET A 1 -7.53 -0.93 2.93
C MET A 1 -7.51 -0.02 4.15
N VAL A 2 -8.53 0.00 5.01
CA VAL A 2 -8.54 0.86 6.22
C VAL A 2 -7.32 0.63 7.13
N PHE A 3 -6.94 -0.63 7.39
CA PHE A 3 -5.75 -0.96 8.17
C PHE A 3 -4.43 -0.44 7.55
N SER A 4 -4.33 -0.42 6.22
CA SER A 4 -3.17 0.13 5.51
C SER A 4 -3.09 1.66 5.62
N VAL A 5 -4.23 2.36 5.60
CA VAL A 5 -4.29 3.81 5.84
C VAL A 5 -3.81 4.13 7.26
N ILE A 6 -4.29 3.39 8.27
CA ILE A 6 -3.86 3.55 9.66
C ILE A 6 -2.36 3.27 9.80
N SER A 7 -1.86 2.19 9.18
CA SER A 7 -0.43 1.89 9.15
C SER A 7 0.38 3.02 8.53
N GLY A 8 -0.10 3.64 7.46
CA GLY A 8 0.57 4.77 6.82
C GLY A 8 0.65 6.00 7.72
N PHE A 9 -0.41 6.30 8.48
CA PHE A 9 -0.37 7.36 9.49
C PHE A 9 0.62 7.04 10.63
N VAL A 10 0.67 5.79 11.09
CA VAL A 10 1.66 5.35 12.09
C VAL A 10 3.08 5.50 11.56
N ALA A 11 3.32 5.20 10.29
CA ALA A 11 4.63 5.37 9.64
C ALA A 11 5.06 6.84 9.60
N ILE A 12 4.15 7.75 9.23
CA ILE A 12 4.42 9.20 9.23
C ILE A 12 4.75 9.68 10.64
N MET A 13 3.94 9.30 11.64
CA MET A 13 4.18 9.68 13.03
C MET A 13 5.53 9.16 13.55
N LEU A 14 5.88 7.91 13.22
CA LEU A 14 7.15 7.32 13.62
C LEU A 14 8.34 8.08 13.02
N GLU A 15 8.23 8.47 11.74
CA GLU A 15 9.27 9.24 11.06
C GLU A 15 9.42 10.65 11.66
N THR A 16 8.32 11.31 12.03
CA THR A 16 8.36 12.61 12.71
C THR A 16 9.04 12.51 14.07
N VAL A 17 8.76 11.44 14.84
CA VAL A 17 9.41 11.20 16.13
C VAL A 17 10.89 10.89 15.94
N ARG A 18 11.27 10.11 14.92
CA ARG A 18 12.66 9.79 14.58
C ARG A 18 13.47 11.04 14.25
N LYS A 19 12.92 11.94 13.43
CA LYS A 19 13.57 13.20 13.08
C LYS A 19 13.80 14.07 14.30
N LYS A 20 12.78 14.24 15.14
CA LYS A 20 12.88 15.02 16.38
C LYS A 20 13.91 14.43 17.35
N ASP A 21 13.99 13.11 17.45
CA ASP A 21 15.00 12.43 18.27
C ASP A 21 16.41 12.64 17.73
N SER A 22 16.58 12.59 16.40
CA SER A 22 17.85 12.86 15.73
C SER A 22 18.34 14.29 15.95
N GLU A 23 17.44 15.28 15.84
CA GLU A 23 17.78 16.69 16.11
C GLU A 23 18.26 16.92 17.54
N ASN A 24 17.64 16.25 18.52
CA ASN A 24 18.00 16.38 19.93
C ASN A 24 19.29 15.64 20.32
N ASN A 25 19.69 14.60 19.56
CA ASN A 25 20.81 13.73 19.87
C ASN A 25 22.02 13.95 18.94
N HIS A 26 22.30 15.19 18.54
CA HIS A 26 23.44 15.57 17.68
C HIS A 26 23.50 14.82 16.33
N GLY A 27 22.33 14.53 15.76
CA GLY A 27 22.26 13.80 14.51
C GLY A 27 22.46 12.30 14.67
N TYR A 28 21.93 11.70 15.74
CA TYR A 28 21.82 10.25 15.88
C TYR A 28 20.41 9.87 16.33
N SER A 29 19.79 8.92 15.63
CA SER A 29 18.50 8.37 16.06
C SER A 29 18.72 7.27 17.10
N THR A 30 18.14 7.43 18.28
CA THR A 30 18.16 6.44 19.39
C THR A 30 16.95 5.49 19.31
N ILE A 31 16.01 5.74 18.38
CA ILE A 31 14.83 4.91 18.18
C ILE A 31 15.21 3.50 17.71
N SER A 32 14.68 2.50 18.42
CA SER A 32 14.83 1.09 18.04
C SER A 32 14.08 0.75 16.76
N ILE A 33 14.65 -0.11 15.93
CA ILE A 33 13.98 -0.69 14.75
C ILE A 33 12.65 -1.37 15.10
N PHE A 34 12.51 -1.90 16.32
CA PHE A 34 11.27 -2.52 16.80
C PHE A 34 10.09 -1.54 16.89
N ALA A 35 10.34 -0.23 16.91
CA ALA A 35 9.28 0.78 16.87
C ALA A 35 8.47 0.74 15.55
N GLN A 36 9.00 0.11 14.50
CA GLN A 36 8.28 -0.16 13.26
C GLN A 36 7.35 -1.39 13.34
N GLY A 37 7.38 -2.18 14.41
CA GLY A 37 6.54 -3.36 14.59
C GLY A 37 5.04 -3.11 14.36
N PRO A 38 4.45 -2.01 14.90
CA PRO A 38 3.03 -1.71 14.72
C PRO A 38 2.62 -1.48 13.26
N GLN A 39 3.40 -0.72 12.48
CA GLN A 39 3.11 -0.48 11.06
C GLN A 39 3.19 -1.79 10.25
N TYR A 40 4.24 -2.59 10.45
CA TYR A 40 4.42 -3.83 9.69
C TYR A 40 3.37 -4.89 10.03
N SER A 41 2.91 -4.92 11.28
CA SER A 41 1.84 -5.85 11.69
C SER A 41 0.51 -5.49 11.04
N LEU A 42 0.17 -4.19 11.00
CA LEU A 42 -1.08 -3.73 10.41
C LEU A 42 -1.12 -3.90 8.88
N ILE A 43 -0.01 -3.65 8.18
CA ILE A 43 0.04 -3.87 6.72
C ILE A 43 -0.03 -5.35 6.39
N ALA A 44 0.66 -6.23 7.12
CA ALA A 44 0.60 -7.67 6.92
C ALA A 44 -0.82 -8.22 7.15
N LEU A 45 -1.49 -7.74 8.20
CA LEU A 45 -2.87 -8.10 8.46
C LEU A 45 -3.80 -7.64 7.32
N ALA A 46 -3.59 -6.40 6.83
CA ALA A 46 -4.37 -5.85 5.73
C ALA A 46 -4.20 -6.65 4.42
N GLU A 47 -2.97 -7.08 4.15
CA GLU A 47 -2.60 -7.88 2.98
C GLU A 47 -3.29 -9.24 3.01
N VAL A 48 -3.11 -10.00 4.08
CA VAL A 48 -3.71 -11.34 4.24
C VAL A 48 -5.23 -11.30 4.08
N PHE A 49 -5.92 -10.36 4.74
CA PHE A 49 -7.36 -10.26 4.60
C PHE A 49 -7.80 -9.90 3.18
N THR A 50 -7.08 -9.01 2.51
CA THR A 50 -7.43 -8.58 1.15
C THR A 50 -7.20 -9.71 0.16
N GLU A 51 -6.06 -10.41 0.27
CA GLU A 51 -5.72 -11.54 -0.61
C GLU A 51 -6.72 -12.69 -0.45
N LEU A 52 -7.05 -13.07 0.79
CA LEU A 52 -8.05 -14.10 1.07
C LEU A 52 -9.43 -13.71 0.51
N THR A 53 -9.87 -12.47 0.75
CA THR A 53 -11.18 -11.99 0.28
C THR A 53 -11.28 -12.04 -1.25
N VAL A 54 -10.25 -11.56 -1.94
CA VAL A 54 -10.23 -11.55 -3.42
C VAL A 54 -10.21 -12.98 -3.95
N MET A 55 -9.45 -13.88 -3.33
CA MET A 55 -9.38 -15.28 -3.71
C MET A 55 -10.77 -15.94 -3.56
N GLU A 56 -11.38 -15.89 -2.38
CA GLU A 56 -12.69 -16.49 -2.11
C GLU A 56 -13.77 -15.93 -3.05
N TYR A 57 -13.81 -14.61 -3.23
CA TYR A 57 -14.78 -13.97 -4.12
C TYR A 57 -14.58 -14.41 -5.58
N SER A 58 -13.34 -14.47 -6.05
CA SER A 58 -13.02 -14.91 -7.41
C SER A 58 -13.43 -16.37 -7.63
N TYR A 59 -13.23 -17.23 -6.63
CA TYR A 59 -13.67 -18.63 -6.69
C TYR A 59 -15.19 -18.79 -6.69
N MET A 60 -15.93 -17.93 -5.97
CA MET A 60 -17.40 -17.97 -5.91
C MET A 60 -18.07 -17.43 -7.18
N GLU A 61 -17.49 -16.42 -7.83
CA GLU A 61 -18.07 -15.79 -9.03
C GLU A 61 -17.62 -16.46 -10.35
N ALA A 62 -16.47 -17.15 -10.36
CA ALA A 62 -15.97 -17.83 -11.55
C ALA A 62 -16.71 -19.16 -11.80
N SER A 63 -17.13 -19.39 -13.04
CA SER A 63 -17.64 -20.70 -13.46
C SER A 63 -16.54 -21.78 -13.36
N ASP A 64 -16.93 -23.05 -13.17
CA ASP A 64 -15.99 -24.14 -12.85
C ASP A 64 -14.83 -24.31 -13.85
N GLY A 65 -15.00 -23.89 -15.11
CA GLY A 65 -13.96 -23.93 -16.13
C GLY A 65 -12.98 -22.75 -16.19
N ILE A 66 -13.28 -21.62 -15.54
CA ILE A 66 -12.47 -20.38 -15.65
C ILE A 66 -11.81 -19.92 -14.34
N LYS A 67 -11.92 -20.70 -13.26
CA LYS A 67 -11.33 -20.37 -11.95
C LYS A 67 -9.82 -20.11 -12.03
N CYS A 68 -9.09 -20.99 -12.73
CA CYS A 68 -7.65 -20.83 -12.93
C CYS A 68 -7.30 -19.55 -13.71
N PHE A 69 -8.09 -19.23 -14.74
CA PHE A 69 -7.91 -18.01 -15.52
C PHE A 69 -8.15 -16.75 -14.67
N SER A 70 -9.20 -16.76 -13.83
CA SER A 70 -9.49 -15.63 -12.92
C SER A 70 -8.37 -15.42 -11.89
N MET A 71 -7.81 -16.50 -11.33
CA MET A 71 -6.68 -16.41 -10.40
C MET A 71 -5.40 -15.94 -11.10
N GLY A 72 -5.15 -16.40 -12.33
CA GLY A 72 -4.05 -15.91 -13.15
C GLY A 72 -4.16 -14.42 -13.47
N LEU A 73 -5.37 -13.93 -13.76
CA LEU A 73 -5.61 -12.50 -13.96
C LEU A 73 -5.37 -11.68 -12.70
N HIS A 74 -5.75 -12.20 -11.52
CA HIS A 74 -5.44 -11.56 -10.25
C HIS A 74 -3.93 -11.44 -10.02
N GLN A 75 -3.18 -12.52 -10.23
CA GLN A 75 -1.72 -12.52 -10.13
C GLN A 75 -1.05 -11.57 -11.14
N ALA A 76 -1.57 -11.50 -12.37
CA ALA A 76 -1.09 -10.53 -13.36
C ALA A 76 -1.35 -9.07 -12.91
N ALA A 77 -2.51 -8.81 -12.30
CA ALA A 77 -2.82 -7.49 -11.75
C ALA A 77 -1.90 -7.13 -10.56
N LEU A 78 -1.57 -8.10 -9.69
CA LEU A 78 -0.57 -7.91 -8.64
C LEU A 78 0.81 -7.60 -9.23
N GLY A 79 1.26 -8.34 -10.24
CA GLY A 79 2.52 -8.05 -10.95
C GLY A 79 2.54 -6.64 -11.55
N LEU A 80 1.45 -6.23 -12.19
CA LEU A 80 1.31 -4.86 -12.72
C LEU A 80 1.38 -3.80 -11.61
N SER A 81 0.80 -4.09 -10.43
CA SER A 81 0.88 -3.16 -9.29
C SER A 81 2.32 -2.92 -8.81
N TYR A 82 3.16 -3.96 -8.81
CA TYR A 82 4.59 -3.83 -8.50
C TYR A 82 5.33 -3.00 -9.56
N LEU A 83 5.02 -3.19 -10.84
CA LEU A 83 5.60 -2.36 -11.91
C LEU A 83 5.22 -0.89 -11.75
N ILE A 84 3.98 -0.60 -11.35
CA ILE A 84 3.53 0.77 -11.05
C ILE A 84 4.31 1.33 -9.85
N ALA A 85 4.51 0.55 -8.79
CA ALA A 85 5.27 0.98 -7.61
C ALA A 85 6.72 1.38 -7.98
N VAL A 86 7.41 0.55 -8.76
CA VAL A 86 8.75 0.85 -9.27
C VAL A 86 8.74 2.09 -10.18
N GLY A 87 7.70 2.24 -11.02
CA GLY A 87 7.53 3.42 -11.86
C GLY A 87 7.35 4.71 -11.05
N ILE A 88 6.57 4.67 -9.97
CA ILE A 88 6.39 5.80 -9.04
C ILE A 88 7.72 6.13 -8.36
N GLU A 89 8.45 5.13 -7.89
CA GLU A 89 9.76 5.33 -7.27
C GLU A 89 10.76 5.99 -8.24
N ALA A 90 10.83 5.48 -9.48
CA ALA A 90 11.69 6.04 -10.51
C ALA A 90 11.31 7.49 -10.87
N LEU A 91 10.00 7.79 -10.91
CA LEU A 91 9.52 9.15 -11.14
C LEU A 91 9.91 10.09 -9.99
N VAL A 92 9.69 9.65 -8.74
CA VAL A 92 10.06 10.42 -7.55
C VAL A 92 11.56 10.69 -7.52
N ARG A 93 12.40 9.68 -7.76
CA ARG A 93 13.86 9.84 -7.85
C ARG A 93 14.28 10.85 -8.92
N LYS A 94 13.58 10.88 -10.07
CA LYS A 94 13.88 11.83 -11.16
C LYS A 94 13.43 13.26 -10.85
N THR A 95 12.28 13.43 -10.21
CA THR A 95 11.69 14.76 -9.95
C THR A 95 12.21 15.39 -8.66
N ARG A 96 12.51 14.56 -7.65
CA ARG A 96 12.93 14.96 -6.30
C ARG A 96 14.00 13.99 -5.77
N PRO A 97 15.26 14.11 -6.20
CA PRO A 97 16.34 13.26 -5.72
C PRO A 97 16.50 13.34 -4.18
N ASP A 98 16.19 14.49 -3.60
CA ASP A 98 16.27 14.78 -2.15
C ASP A 98 15.28 13.98 -1.29
N TRP A 99 14.26 13.37 -1.91
CA TRP A 99 13.28 12.54 -1.20
C TRP A 99 13.77 11.11 -0.98
N HIS A 100 14.85 10.72 -1.66
CA HIS A 100 15.39 9.38 -1.58
C HIS A 100 16.64 9.36 -0.69
N LEU A 101 16.65 8.42 0.27
CA LEU A 101 17.74 8.18 1.21
C LEU A 101 19.00 7.72 0.44
N SER A 102 19.77 8.67 -0.06
CA SER A 102 20.90 8.39 -0.95
C SER A 102 22.22 8.22 -0.20
N ASP A 103 22.28 8.66 1.06
CA ASP A 103 23.49 8.55 1.87
C ASP A 103 23.18 8.24 3.34
N LEU A 104 23.90 7.25 3.89
CA LEU A 104 23.76 6.82 5.28
C LEU A 104 24.25 7.90 6.26
N GLY A 105 25.09 8.83 5.78
CA GLY A 105 25.60 9.98 6.53
C GLY A 105 24.62 11.14 6.69
N ASP A 106 23.58 11.21 5.86
CA ASP A 106 22.61 12.33 5.83
C ASP A 106 21.24 11.96 6.43
N ILE A 107 21.13 10.77 7.04
CA ILE A 107 19.92 10.28 7.75
C ILE A 107 19.53 11.23 8.91
N CYS A 108 20.47 12.07 9.32
CA CYS A 108 20.42 12.93 10.48
C CYS A 108 20.56 14.42 10.14
N GLY A 109 20.84 14.76 8.87
CA GLY A 109 20.71 16.10 8.31
C GLY A 109 19.26 16.35 7.91
N GLY A 110 18.71 17.50 8.30
CA GLY A 110 17.27 17.81 8.30
C GLY A 110 16.52 17.84 6.96
N ASP A 111 17.09 17.33 5.86
CA ASP A 111 16.50 17.44 4.51
C ASP A 111 15.88 16.15 3.95
N SER A 112 15.92 15.02 4.69
CA SER A 112 15.29 13.78 4.25
C SER A 112 13.74 13.87 4.25
N GLN A 113 13.12 14.04 3.08
CA GLN A 113 11.66 14.20 2.94
C GLN A 113 10.89 12.87 2.78
N LEU A 114 11.29 11.84 3.54
CA LEU A 114 10.62 10.53 3.51
C LEU A 114 9.13 10.62 3.90
N GLU A 115 8.78 11.52 4.82
CA GLU A 115 7.40 11.81 5.23
C GLU A 115 6.52 12.25 4.05
N SER A 116 7.08 13.05 3.12
CA SER A 116 6.35 13.52 1.93
C SER A 116 6.04 12.36 0.98
N PHE A 117 7.00 11.46 0.79
CA PHE A 117 6.80 10.25 -0.01
C PHE A 117 5.75 9.32 0.62
N LEU A 118 5.86 9.07 1.93
CA LEU A 118 4.86 8.32 2.70
C LEU A 118 3.47 8.99 2.63
N GLY A 119 3.42 10.33 2.68
CA GLY A 119 2.20 11.11 2.54
C GLY A 119 1.50 10.88 1.19
N ILE A 120 2.25 10.81 0.09
CA ILE A 120 1.68 10.48 -1.23
C ILE A 120 1.10 9.07 -1.24
N LEU A 121 1.79 8.09 -0.63
CA LEU A 121 1.29 6.71 -0.52
C LEU A 121 0.00 6.65 0.31
N VAL A 122 -0.08 7.39 1.41
CA VAL A 122 -1.30 7.48 2.22
C VAL A 122 -2.43 8.11 1.41
N LEU A 123 -2.19 9.24 0.74
CA LEU A 123 -3.20 9.89 -0.11
C LEU A 123 -3.73 8.94 -1.17
N LEU A 124 -2.83 8.22 -1.85
CA LEU A 124 -3.18 7.23 -2.87
C LEU A 124 -4.04 6.10 -2.26
N SER A 125 -3.66 5.58 -1.09
CA SER A 125 -4.42 4.54 -0.39
C SER A 125 -5.82 5.00 0.03
N VAL A 126 -5.97 6.26 0.46
CA VAL A 126 -7.27 6.86 0.79
C VAL A 126 -8.15 6.97 -0.46
N VAL A 127 -7.59 7.43 -1.58
CA VAL A 127 -8.30 7.50 -2.86
C VAL A 127 -8.82 6.13 -3.27
N PHE A 128 -7.99 5.08 -3.22
CA PHE A 128 -8.43 3.72 -3.52
C PHE A 128 -9.51 3.21 -2.55
N SER A 129 -9.39 3.53 -1.25
CA SER A 129 -10.39 3.17 -0.26
C SER A 129 -11.74 3.84 -0.50
N LEU A 130 -11.78 5.00 -1.18
CA LEU A 130 -13.01 5.69 -1.56
C LEU A 130 -13.59 5.17 -2.88
N ILE A 131 -12.73 4.83 -3.84
CA ILE A 131 -13.16 4.31 -5.15
C ILE A 131 -13.85 2.94 -4.99
N PHE A 132 -13.30 2.04 -4.17
CA PHE A 132 -13.83 0.68 -4.00
C PHE A 132 -15.33 0.66 -3.62
N PRO A 133 -15.80 1.32 -2.55
CA PRO A 133 -17.22 1.32 -2.21
C PRO A 133 -18.08 2.02 -3.27
N MET A 134 -17.56 3.04 -3.96
CA MET A 134 -18.28 3.68 -5.07
C MET A 134 -18.55 2.71 -6.21
N VAL A 135 -17.58 1.87 -6.58
CA VAL A 135 -17.74 0.85 -7.62
C VAL A 135 -18.76 -0.21 -7.21
N THR A 136 -18.75 -0.64 -5.94
CA THR A 136 -19.71 -1.66 -5.46
C THR A 136 -21.16 -1.17 -5.43
N ARG A 137 -21.39 0.15 -5.43
CA ARG A 137 -22.74 0.72 -5.51
C ARG A 137 -23.35 0.67 -6.91
N ILE A 138 -22.58 0.28 -7.93
CA ILE A 138 -23.10 0.13 -9.29
C ILE A 138 -23.99 -1.13 -9.33
N PRO A 139 -25.30 -1.00 -9.64
CA PRO A 139 -26.20 -2.14 -9.63
C PRO A 139 -25.85 -3.14 -10.74
N LYS A 140 -25.51 -4.37 -10.35
CA LYS A 140 -25.23 -5.48 -11.28
C LYS A 140 -26.55 -6.03 -11.83
N LYS A 141 -26.87 -5.75 -13.11
CA LYS A 141 -27.95 -6.46 -13.82
C LYS A 141 -27.53 -7.92 -14.03
N ARG A 142 -28.21 -8.86 -13.38
CA ARG A 142 -27.98 -10.30 -13.60
C ARG A 142 -28.60 -10.71 -14.95
N PRO A 143 -27.85 -11.23 -15.92
CA PRO A 143 -28.46 -11.87 -17.08
C PRO A 143 -29.27 -13.09 -16.61
N GLY A 144 -30.52 -13.17 -17.04
CA GLY A 144 -31.43 -14.24 -16.66
C GLY A 144 -30.88 -15.60 -17.08
N TYR A 145 -30.82 -16.53 -16.13
CA TYR A 145 -30.50 -17.93 -16.39
C TYR A 145 -31.68 -18.57 -17.13
N THR A 146 -31.62 -18.64 -18.46
CA THR A 146 -32.51 -19.52 -19.21
C THR A 146 -32.07 -20.96 -18.91
N ARG A 147 -32.81 -21.65 -18.03
CA ARG A 147 -32.63 -23.10 -17.84
C ARG A 147 -32.94 -23.77 -19.18
N LEU A 148 -31.90 -24.24 -19.87
CA LEU A 148 -32.07 -25.23 -20.93
C LEU A 148 -32.46 -26.54 -20.23
N ARG A 149 -33.69 -26.97 -20.48
CA ARG A 149 -34.29 -28.22 -20.00
C ARG A 149 -34.13 -29.28 -21.07
#